data_AF-A0A164A9Y0-F1
#
_entry.id   AF-A0A164A9Y0-F1
#
_cell.length_a   1.000
_cell.length_b   1.000
_cell.length_c   1.000
_cell.angle_alpha   90.00
_cell.angle_beta   90.00
_cell.angle_gamma   90.00
#
_symmetry.space_group_name_H-M   'P 1'
#
loop_
_entity.id
_entity.type
_entity.pdbx_description
1 polymer ?
#
loop_
_entity_poly.entity_id
_entity_poly.type
_entity_poly.pdbx_seq_one_letter_code
_entity_poly.pdbx_strand_id
1 'polypeptide(L)'
;MTTFFRALMGGISLVFLYALIVLITPFIIRLSGITHIESSPKILNLPLYVIKIEGSKFVAEATWLGLILSLIAGTAFYYLVHFFTRNRSR
;
A
#
# COMPACT_ATOMS: atom_id res chain seq x y z
N MET A 1 25.02 -8.86 3.77
CA MET A 1 23.92 -8.54 4.72
C MET A 1 23.34 -7.14 4.50
N THR A 2 24.13 -6.09 4.26
CA THR A 2 23.64 -4.70 4.13
C THR A 2 22.57 -4.48 3.04
N THR A 3 22.69 -5.14 1.88
CA THR A 3 21.72 -4.99 0.78
C THR A 3 20.34 -5.54 1.11
N PHE A 4 20.27 -6.70 1.80
CA PHE A 4 19.00 -7.31 2.21
C PHE A 4 18.27 -6.43 3.23
N PHE A 5 18.97 -5.93 4.25
CA PHE A 5 18.37 -5.03 5.23
C PHE A 5 17.89 -3.72 4.60
N ARG A 6 18.63 -3.16 3.64
CA ARG A 6 18.18 -1.97 2.88
C ARG A 6 16.93 -2.27 2.04
N ALA A 7 16.87 -3.44 1.40
CA ALA A 7 15.70 -3.88 0.65
C ALA A 7 14.47 -4.01 1.57
N LEU A 8 14.66 -4.63 2.74
CA LEU A 8 13.62 -4.78 3.75
C LEU A 8 13.12 -3.43 4.27
N MET A 9 14.03 -2.46 4.51
CA MET A 9 13.63 -1.10 4.87
C MET A 9 12.80 -0.43 3.77
N GLY A 10 13.18 -0.60 2.50
CA GLY A 10 12.38 -0.13 1.37
C GLY A 10 10.99 -0.77 1.32
N GLY A 11 10.90 -2.07 1.62
CA GLY A 11 9.64 -2.78 1.82
C GLY A 11 8.78 -2.16 2.93
N ILE A 12 9.36 -1.95 4.12
CA ILE A 12 8.66 -1.35 5.26
C ILE A 12 8.17 0.06 4.95
N SER A 13 8.95 0.88 4.23
CA SER A 13 8.50 2.20 3.77
C SER A 13 7.24 2.10 2.90
N LEU A 14 7.15 1.10 2.02
CA LEU A 14 5.96 0.89 1.20
C LEU A 14 4.75 0.44 2.03
N VAL A 15 4.97 -0.35 3.08
CA VAL A 15 3.93 -0.74 4.04
C VAL A 15 3.33 0.50 4.73
N PHE A 16 4.18 1.41 5.22
CA PHE A 16 3.72 2.65 5.82
C PHE A 16 2.99 3.54 4.80
N LEU A 17 3.48 3.61 3.57
CA LEU A 17 2.81 4.35 2.50
C LEU A 17 1.41 3.77 2.21
N TYR A 18 1.30 2.45 2.11
CA TYR A 18 0.01 1.78 1.93
C TYR A 18 -0.97 2.08 3.08
N ALA A 19 -0.53 1.93 4.33
CA ALA A 19 -1.37 2.23 5.49
C ALA A 19 -1.81 3.71 5.51
N LEU A 20 -0.89 4.63 5.18
CA LEU A 20 -1.17 6.05 5.09
C LEU A 20 -2.21 6.36 3.99
N ILE A 21 -2.08 5.74 2.82
CA ILE A 21 -3.05 5.91 1.73
C ILE A 21 -4.43 5.45 2.18
N VAL A 22 -4.56 4.23 2.72
CA VAL A 22 -5.85 3.69 3.20
C VAL A 22 -6.47 4.61 4.25
N LEU A 23 -5.65 5.19 5.14
CA LEU A 23 -6.12 6.13 6.16
C LEU A 23 -6.59 7.46 5.57
N ILE A 24 -5.88 8.04 4.61
CA ILE A 24 -6.16 9.37 4.05
C ILE A 24 -7.28 9.32 3.00
N THR A 25 -7.42 8.23 2.26
CA THR A 25 -8.39 8.11 1.15
C THR A 25 -9.83 8.51 1.54
N PRO A 26 -10.41 8.08 2.68
CA PRO A 26 -11.75 8.48 3.06
C PRO A 26 -11.91 10.00 3.22
N PHE A 27 -10.89 10.70 3.70
CA PHE A 27 -10.90 12.15 3.83
C PHE A 27 -10.90 12.83 2.46
N ILE A 28 -10.08 12.35 1.53
CA ILE A 28 -10.04 12.87 0.15
C ILE A 28 -11.39 12.67 -0.54
N ILE A 29 -11.98 11.48 -0.41
CA ILE A 29 -13.30 11.17 -1.00
C ILE A 29 -14.40 12.04 -0.39
N ARG A 30 -14.35 12.30 0.92
CA ARG A 30 -15.33 13.19 1.56
C ARG A 30 -15.17 14.63 1.10
N LEU A 31 -13.94 15.11 0.94
CA LEU A 31 -13.65 16.45 0.43
C LEU A 31 -14.11 16.64 -1.04
N SER A 32 -14.22 15.57 -1.82
CA SER A 32 -14.81 15.63 -3.17
C SER A 32 -16.34 15.62 -3.18
N GLY A 33 -16.99 15.59 -2.01
CA GLY A 33 -18.45 15.63 -1.87
C GLY A 33 -19.14 14.28 -2.02
N ILE A 34 -18.38 13.19 -2.13
CA ILE A 34 -18.92 11.82 -2.23
C ILE A 34 -19.29 11.33 -0.82
N THR A 35 -20.56 10.97 -0.64
CA THR A 35 -21.12 10.58 0.67
C THR A 35 -21.41 9.09 0.79
N HIS A 36 -21.35 8.34 -0.31
CA HIS A 36 -21.64 6.91 -0.34
C HIS A 36 -20.65 6.21 -1.26
N ILE A 37 -19.79 5.36 -0.70
CA ILE A 37 -18.90 4.49 -1.46
C ILE A 37 -18.57 3.23 -0.65
N GLU A 38 -18.46 2.10 -1.34
CA GLU A 38 -17.94 0.85 -0.80
C GLU A 38 -16.89 0.31 -1.76
N SER A 39 -15.64 0.22 -1.29
CA SER A 39 -14.52 -0.29 -2.06
C SER A 39 -13.77 -1.33 -1.23
N SER A 40 -13.73 -2.56 -1.75
CA SER A 40 -12.99 -3.67 -1.15
C SER A 40 -12.41 -4.56 -2.25
N PRO A 41 -11.41 -4.07 -3.01
CA PRO A 41 -10.80 -4.88 -4.06
C PRO A 41 -10.19 -6.15 -3.46
N LYS A 42 -10.41 -7.28 -4.11
CA LYS A 42 -10.02 -8.60 -3.62
C LYS A 42 -9.00 -9.26 -4.54
N ILE A 43 -8.05 -9.96 -3.94
CA ILE A 43 -7.19 -10.93 -4.61
C ILE A 43 -7.44 -12.27 -3.95
N LEU A 44 -7.73 -13.31 -4.74
CA LEU A 44 -8.06 -14.65 -4.23
C LEU A 44 -9.19 -14.61 -3.17
N ASN A 45 -10.18 -13.75 -3.38
CA ASN A 45 -11.31 -13.49 -2.47
C ASN A 45 -10.94 -12.87 -1.11
N LEU A 46 -9.67 -12.48 -0.90
CA LEU A 46 -9.22 -11.77 0.28
C LEU A 46 -9.11 -10.26 -0.02
N PRO A 47 -9.65 -9.37 0.83
CA PRO A 47 -9.61 -7.94 0.60
C PRO A 47 -8.19 -7.38 0.73
N LEU A 48 -7.81 -6.49 -0.19
CA LEU A 48 -6.55 -5.75 -0.14
C LEU A 48 -6.61 -4.56 0.80
N TYR A 49 -7.74 -3.88 0.83
CA TYR A 49 -8.11 -2.84 1.77
C TYR A 49 -9.63 -2.79 1.84
N VAL A 50 -10.18 -2.15 2.86
CA VAL A 50 -11.62 -1.87 2.93
C VAL A 50 -11.83 -0.40 3.19
N ILE A 51 -12.59 0.26 2.31
CA ILE A 51 -13.02 1.65 2.48
C ILE A 51 -14.53 1.68 2.30
N LYS A 52 -15.24 2.13 3.34
CA LYS A 52 -16.69 2.36 3.29
C LYS A 52 -16.99 3.76 3.81
N ILE A 53 -17.81 4.51 3.08
CA ILE A 53 -18.33 5.81 3.52
C ILE A 53 -19.85 5.75 3.41
N GLU A 54 -20.51 6.13 4.49
CA GLU A 54 -21.97 6.17 4.58
C GLU A 54 -22.37 7.44 5.36
N GLY A 55 -22.72 8.48 4.61
CA GLY A 55 -23.06 9.78 5.17
C GLY A 55 -21.89 10.40 5.94
N SER A 56 -22.02 10.49 7.27
CA SER A 56 -21.02 11.07 8.17
C SER A 56 -20.02 10.04 8.72
N LYS A 57 -20.26 8.74 8.52
CA LYS A 57 -19.43 7.65 9.03
C LYS A 57 -18.50 7.15 7.93
N PHE A 58 -17.30 6.76 8.32
CA PHE A 58 -16.36 6.08 7.44
C PHE A 58 -15.68 4.91 8.16
N VAL A 59 -15.34 3.88 7.40
CA VAL A 59 -14.53 2.73 7.81
C VAL A 59 -13.36 2.65 6.84
N ALA A 60 -12.15 2.59 7.37
CA ALA A 60 -10.93 2.38 6.62
C ALA A 60 -10.11 1.30 7.31
N GLU A 61 -9.92 0.17 6.63
CA GLU A 61 -9.20 -0.98 7.16
C GLU A 61 -8.04 -1.35 6.23
N ALA A 62 -6.83 -1.27 6.78
CA ALA A 62 -5.64 -1.80 6.15
C ALA A 62 -5.54 -3.29 6.49
N THR A 63 -5.78 -4.17 5.51
CA THR A 63 -5.79 -5.62 5.75
C THR A 63 -4.38 -6.19 5.84
N TRP A 64 -4.25 -7.35 6.50
CA TRP A 64 -3.00 -8.11 6.56
C TRP A 64 -2.45 -8.47 5.18
N LEU A 65 -3.32 -8.81 4.23
CA LEU A 65 -2.91 -9.12 2.87
C LEU A 65 -2.28 -7.88 2.20
N GLY A 66 -2.91 -6.71 2.32
CA GLY A 66 -2.37 -5.46 1.80
C GLY A 66 -1.00 -5.11 2.41
N LEU A 67 -0.83 -5.34 3.72
CA LEU A 67 0.46 -5.13 4.40
C LEU A 67 1.55 -6.07 3.86
N ILE A 68 1.26 -7.37 3.75
CA ILE A 68 2.22 -8.38 3.26
C ILE A 68 2.61 -8.08 1.80
N LEU A 69 1.63 -7.82 0.94
CA LEU A 69 1.88 -7.51 -0.46
C LEU A 69 2.69 -6.22 -0.62
N SER A 70 2.43 -5.21 0.21
CA SER A 70 3.21 -3.97 0.20
C SER A 70 4.67 -4.21 0.59
N LEU A 71 4.91 -5.05 1.60
CA LEU A 71 6.27 -5.42 2.01
C LEU A 71 7.02 -6.15 0.89
N ILE A 72 6.37 -7.13 0.26
CA ILE A 72 6.93 -7.91 -0.85
C ILE A 72 7.21 -6.98 -2.04
N ALA A 73 6.24 -6.15 -2.42
CA ALA A 73 6.35 -5.23 -3.55
C ALA A 73 7.48 -4.22 -3.34
N GLY A 74 7.59 -3.60 -2.16
CA GLY A 74 8.65 -2.63 -1.88
C GLY A 74 10.04 -3.27 -1.82
N THR A 75 10.14 -4.49 -1.27
CA THR A 75 11.40 -5.26 -1.27
C THR A 75 11.82 -5.64 -2.70
N ALA A 76 10.87 -6.15 -3.50
CA ALA A 76 11.11 -6.51 -4.90
C ALA A 76 11.49 -5.29 -5.73
N PHE A 77 10.82 -4.15 -5.52
CA PHE A 77 11.11 -2.90 -6.18
C PHE A 77 12.54 -2.42 -5.90
N TYR A 78 13.00 -2.51 -4.64
CA TYR A 78 14.39 -2.18 -4.29
C TYR A 78 15.38 -3.03 -5.09
N TYR A 79 15.17 -4.35 -5.14
CA TYR A 79 16.06 -5.25 -5.89
C TYR A 79 16.06 -4.95 -7.39
N LEU A 80 14.89 -4.64 -7.95
CA LEU A 80 14.71 -4.31 -9.35
C LEU A 80 15.45 -3.01 -9.71
N VAL A 81 15.28 -1.95 -8.91
CA VAL A 81 16.02 -0.68 -9.07
C VAL A 81 17.53 -0.89 -8.93
N HIS A 82 17.95 -1.64 -7.91
CA HIS A 82 19.36 -1.95 -7.69
C HIS A 82 19.97 -2.74 -8.85
N PHE A 83 19.23 -3.68 -9.44
CA PHE A 83 19.67 -4.44 -10.61
C PHE A 83 19.89 -3.53 -11.82
N PHE A 84 18.91 -2.68 -12.17
CA PHE A 84 19.02 -1.78 -13.32
C PHE A 84 20.12 -0.72 -13.15
N THR A 85 20.28 -0.17 -11.95
CA THR A 85 21.33 0.83 -11.68
C THR A 85 22.73 0.22 -11.70
N ARG A 86 22.90 -1.00 -11.19
CA ARG A 86 24.18 -1.73 -11.26
C ARG A 86 24.58 -2.08 -12.70
N ASN A 87 23.61 -2.39 -13.56
CA ASN A 87 23.87 -2.74 -14.96
C ASN A 87 24.23 -1.52 -15.85
N ARG A 88 23.93 -0.29 -15.41
CA ARG A 88 24.34 0.96 -16.10
C ARG A 88 25.75 1.43 -15.75
N SER A 89 26.38 0.84 -14.73
CA SER A 89 27.71 1.22 -14.24
C SER A 89 28.84 0.34 -14.82
N ARG A 90 28.52 -0.53 -15.78
CA ARG A 90 29.44 -1.34 -16.59
C ARG A 90 29.31 -0.91 -18.04
#